data_AF-A0A8V0ZPR1-F1
#
_entry.id   AF-A0A8V0ZPR1-F1
#
_cell.length_a   1.000
_cell.length_b   1.000
_cell.length_c   1.000
_cell.angle_alpha   90.00
_cell.angle_beta   90.00
_cell.angle_gamma   90.00
#
_symmetry.space_group_name_H-M   'P 1'
#
loop_
_entity.id
_entity.type
_entity.pdbx_description
1 polymer ?
#
loop_
_entity_poly.entity_id
_entity_poly.type
_entity_poly.pdbx_seq_one_letter_code
_entity_poly.pdbx_strand_id
1 'polypeptide(L)'
;QKKITEPRFYLLFFFPFLGWALQQTPDMIVRLGDSLTLNCSHKESGFWTMFWYKLPVGKNATLQLIVRSVEGNKAEFEEEFKSRFQSSGTKGNSLSMAIDHVLLNDSGTYFCAKQDTL
;
A
#
# COMPACT_ATOMS: atom_id res chain seq x y z
N GLN A 1 21.87 3.69 -47.62
CA GLN A 1 22.47 3.91 -46.29
C GLN A 1 22.39 5.38 -45.91
N LYS A 2 21.77 5.72 -44.78
CA LYS A 2 22.37 6.58 -43.73
C LYS A 2 21.46 6.47 -42.49
N LYS A 3 22.09 6.04 -41.40
CA LYS A 3 21.51 5.68 -40.10
C LYS A 3 20.72 6.85 -39.52
N ILE A 4 19.48 6.59 -39.12
CA ILE A 4 18.82 7.41 -38.10
C ILE A 4 19.47 7.00 -36.78
N THR A 5 20.33 7.88 -36.26
CA THR A 5 20.97 7.70 -34.95
C THR A 5 19.95 8.12 -33.89
N GLU A 6 19.32 7.14 -33.25
CA GLU A 6 18.55 7.38 -32.02
C GLU A 6 19.50 7.92 -30.94
N PRO A 7 19.16 9.01 -30.24
CA PRO A 7 19.92 9.42 -29.08
C PRO A 7 19.76 8.36 -27.99
N ARG A 8 20.85 7.67 -27.64
CA ARG A 8 20.91 6.79 -26.46
C ARG A 8 20.74 7.66 -25.20
N PHE A 9 19.51 7.87 -24.77
CA PHE A 9 19.21 8.41 -23.45
C PHE A 9 19.38 7.28 -22.42
N TYR A 10 20.61 7.13 -21.91
CA TYR A 10 20.83 6.41 -20.66
C TYR A 10 20.69 7.41 -19.52
N LEU A 11 19.51 7.47 -18.90
CA LEU A 11 19.36 8.08 -17.58
C LEU A 11 19.70 7.02 -16.53
N LEU A 12 21.00 6.85 -16.23
CA LEU A 12 21.43 6.11 -15.05
C LEU A 12 21.34 7.04 -13.84
N PHE A 13 20.16 7.14 -13.24
CA PHE A 13 20.03 7.71 -11.90
C PHE A 13 20.48 6.65 -10.88
N PHE A 14 21.79 6.55 -10.62
CA PHE A 14 22.27 6.01 -9.35
C PHE A 14 22.13 7.10 -8.29
N PHE A 15 20.89 7.39 -7.89
CA PHE A 15 20.70 7.98 -6.58
C PHE A 15 20.73 6.85 -5.57
N PRO A 16 21.70 6.79 -4.64
CA PRO A 16 21.49 6.07 -3.41
C PRO A 16 20.52 6.92 -2.60
N PHE A 17 19.24 6.94 -2.99
CA PHE A 17 18.20 7.29 -2.05
C PHE A 17 18.26 6.19 -0.99
N LEU A 18 19.00 6.46 0.09
CA LEU A 18 18.75 5.83 1.38
C LEU A 18 17.29 6.13 1.69
N GLY A 19 16.45 5.18 1.27
CA GLY A 19 15.03 5.40 1.09
C GLY A 19 14.30 5.31 2.42
N TRP A 20 13.84 6.48 2.87
CA TRP A 20 12.75 6.68 3.82
C TRP A 20 11.39 6.20 3.26
N ALA A 21 11.41 5.22 2.34
CA ALA A 21 10.27 4.85 1.53
C ALA A 21 9.60 3.61 2.13
N LEU A 22 8.28 3.70 2.31
CA LEU A 22 7.44 2.55 2.55
C LEU A 22 7.51 1.62 1.33
N GLN A 23 7.75 0.34 1.57
CA GLN A 23 7.69 -0.70 0.57
C GLN A 23 6.35 -1.41 0.70
N GLN A 24 5.56 -1.41 -0.37
CA GLN A 24 4.24 -2.06 -0.39
C GLN A 24 4.13 -3.09 -1.51
N THR A 25 3.13 -3.97 -1.42
CA THR A 25 2.77 -4.90 -2.51
C THR A 25 2.59 -4.11 -3.82
N PRO A 26 3.18 -4.57 -4.94
CA PRO A 26 3.00 -3.91 -6.24
C PRO A 26 1.57 -4.09 -6.76
N ASP A 27 1.27 -3.44 -7.89
CA ASP A 27 -0.01 -3.59 -8.56
C ASP A 27 -0.32 -5.06 -8.86
N MET A 28 -1.58 -5.44 -8.64
CA MET A 28 -2.04 -6.81 -8.78
C MET A 28 -3.39 -6.90 -9.49
N ILE A 29 -3.56 -7.96 -10.27
CA ILE A 29 -4.84 -8.34 -10.87
C ILE A 29 -5.31 -9.59 -10.14
N VAL A 30 -6.50 -9.52 -9.54
CA VAL A 30 -7.08 -10.59 -8.73
C VAL A 30 -8.43 -10.98 -9.31
N ARG A 31 -8.77 -12.27 -9.26
CA ARG A 31 -10.07 -12.74 -9.71
C ARG A 31 -11.12 -12.44 -8.66
N LEU A 32 -12.33 -12.13 -9.10
CA LEU A 32 -13.45 -11.93 -8.19
C LEU A 32 -13.69 -13.20 -7.36
N GLY A 33 -13.92 -13.01 -6.05
CA GLY A 33 -14.15 -14.08 -5.09
C GLY A 33 -12.90 -14.69 -4.47
N ASP A 34 -11.70 -14.45 -5.03
CA ASP A 34 -10.43 -14.83 -4.39
C ASP A 34 -10.13 -13.91 -3.21
N SER A 35 -9.23 -14.33 -2.31
CA SER A 35 -8.65 -13.48 -1.27
C SER A 35 -7.28 -12.95 -1.71
N LEU A 36 -6.91 -11.76 -1.24
CA LEU A 36 -5.57 -11.19 -1.45
C LEU A 36 -4.98 -10.64 -0.16
N THR A 37 -3.67 -10.44 -0.13
CA THR A 37 -2.98 -9.75 0.97
C THR A 37 -2.09 -8.65 0.44
N LEU A 38 -2.35 -7.44 0.91
CA LEU A 38 -1.48 -6.28 0.72
C LEU A 38 -0.52 -6.20 1.91
N ASN A 39 0.76 -6.06 1.61
CA ASN A 39 1.82 -5.92 2.59
C ASN A 39 2.39 -4.52 2.48
N CYS A 40 2.73 -3.94 3.63
CA CYS A 40 3.47 -2.71 3.71
C CYS A 40 4.54 -2.84 4.78
N SER A 41 5.75 -2.38 4.51
CA SER A 41 6.85 -2.36 5.46
C SER A 41 7.69 -1.10 5.30
N HIS A 42 8.28 -0.67 6.41
CA HIS A 42 9.30 0.38 6.44
C HIS A 42 10.65 -0.22 6.81
N LYS A 43 11.73 0.27 6.20
CA LYS A 43 13.09 -0.22 6.46
C LYS A 43 13.62 0.19 7.83
N GLU A 44 13.13 1.30 8.38
CA GLU A 44 13.61 1.77 9.69
C GLU A 44 12.83 1.12 10.82
N SER A 45 13.57 0.65 11.81
CA SER A 45 13.04 0.16 13.07
C SER A 45 12.48 1.29 13.91
N GLY A 46 11.26 1.15 14.39
CA GLY A 46 10.63 2.07 15.33
C GLY A 46 9.21 1.62 15.70
N PHE A 47 8.62 2.27 16.69
CA PHE A 47 7.21 2.09 17.01
C PHE A 47 6.39 3.05 16.16
N TRP A 48 5.68 2.51 15.18
CA TRP A 48 4.94 3.31 14.21
C TRP A 48 3.43 3.08 14.30
N THR A 49 2.67 4.16 14.18
CA THR A 49 1.28 4.06 13.74
C THR A 49 1.29 3.94 12.22
N MET A 50 0.73 2.85 11.69
CA MET A 50 0.62 2.61 10.25
C MET A 50 -0.83 2.59 9.81
N PHE A 51 -1.04 2.85 8.52
CA PHE A 51 -2.36 3.01 7.93
C PHE A 51 -2.42 2.34 6.56
N TRP A 52 -3.62 1.87 6.21
CA TRP A 52 -4.00 1.62 4.83
C TRP A 52 -5.14 2.52 4.40
N TYR A 53 -5.01 3.08 3.21
CA TYR A 53 -6.05 3.85 2.54
C TYR A 53 -6.42 3.22 1.20
N LYS A 54 -7.65 3.48 0.75
CA LYS A 54 -8.13 3.15 -0.59
C LYS A 54 -8.56 4.43 -1.30
N LEU A 55 -8.16 4.56 -2.56
CA LEU A 55 -8.75 5.49 -3.51
C LEU A 55 -9.55 4.68 -4.54
N PRO A 56 -10.89 4.65 -4.45
CA PRO A 56 -11.73 3.94 -5.41
C PRO A 56 -11.57 4.46 -6.83
N VAL A 57 -11.93 3.63 -7.82
CA VAL A 57 -11.99 4.07 -9.22
C VAL A 57 -13.19 5.00 -9.42
N GLY A 58 -12.96 6.23 -9.89
CA GLY A 58 -14.05 7.16 -10.23
C GLY A 58 -13.60 8.62 -10.27
N LYS A 59 -14.31 9.45 -11.04
CA LYS A 59 -13.92 10.85 -11.31
C LYS A 59 -13.96 11.76 -10.05
N ASN A 60 -14.71 11.37 -9.03
CA ASN A 60 -14.88 12.10 -7.76
C ASN A 60 -14.57 11.22 -6.54
N ALA A 61 -13.73 10.19 -6.72
CA ALA A 61 -13.35 9.32 -5.61
C ALA A 61 -12.52 10.10 -4.59
N THR A 62 -12.82 9.89 -3.32
CA THR A 62 -12.05 10.43 -2.19
C THR A 62 -11.23 9.32 -1.55
N LEU A 63 -10.14 9.70 -0.90
CA LEU A 63 -9.31 8.77 -0.15
C LEU A 63 -10.06 8.30 1.11
N GLN A 64 -10.21 6.98 1.26
CA GLN A 64 -10.88 6.34 2.38
C GLN A 64 -9.86 5.70 3.30
N LEU A 65 -9.92 5.97 4.61
CA LEU A 65 -9.15 5.22 5.60
C LEU A 65 -9.76 3.84 5.73
N ILE A 66 -8.94 2.79 5.64
CA ILE A 66 -9.40 1.41 5.82
C ILE A 66 -9.12 0.95 7.23
N VAL A 67 -7.85 1.09 7.64
CA VAL A 67 -7.36 0.61 8.92
C VAL A 67 -6.24 1.49 9.42
N ARG A 68 -6.29 1.77 10.73
CA ARG A 68 -5.21 2.34 11.53
C ARG A 68 -4.69 1.27 12.47
N SER A 69 -3.37 1.19 12.64
CA SER A 69 -2.78 0.28 13.61
C SER A 69 -1.58 0.89 14.30
N VAL A 70 -1.71 1.07 15.61
CA VAL A 70 -0.62 1.38 16.53
C VAL A 70 0.04 0.06 16.91
N GLU A 71 1.37 -0.02 16.78
CA GLU A 71 2.11 -1.23 17.18
C GLU A 71 1.82 -1.63 18.63
N GLY A 72 1.57 -2.93 18.85
CA GLY A 72 1.16 -3.48 20.14
C GLY A 72 -0.35 -3.46 20.39
N ASN A 73 -1.13 -2.71 19.61
CA ASN A 73 -2.60 -2.69 19.69
C ASN A 73 -3.25 -3.52 18.58
N LYS A 74 -4.55 -3.80 18.73
CA LYS A 74 -5.35 -4.37 17.66
C LYS A 74 -5.51 -3.35 16.52
N ALA A 75 -5.63 -3.84 15.30
CA ALA A 75 -5.94 -3.01 14.14
C ALA A 75 -7.36 -2.44 14.25
N GLU A 76 -7.50 -1.14 13.98
CA GLU A 76 -8.75 -0.39 14.05
C GLU A 76 -9.27 -0.15 12.63
N PHE A 77 -10.27 -0.92 12.21
CA PHE A 77 -10.89 -0.78 10.89
C PHE A 77 -12.08 0.20 10.93
N GLU A 78 -12.21 1.01 9.87
CA GLU A 78 -13.44 1.77 9.63
C GLU A 78 -14.62 0.83 9.37
N GLU A 79 -15.82 1.23 9.80
CA GLU A 79 -17.02 0.35 9.84
C GLU A 79 -17.31 -0.33 8.51
N GLU A 80 -17.11 0.37 7.39
CA GLU A 80 -17.39 -0.15 6.04
C GLU A 80 -16.50 -1.33 5.63
N PHE A 81 -15.33 -1.51 6.28
CA PHE A 81 -14.35 -2.54 5.92
C PHE A 81 -14.32 -3.75 6.86
N LYS A 82 -14.88 -3.63 8.08
CA LYS A 82 -14.79 -4.66 9.14
C LYS A 82 -15.28 -6.06 8.76
N SER A 83 -16.14 -6.18 7.75
CA SER A 83 -16.76 -7.44 7.37
C SER A 83 -15.84 -8.38 6.60
N ARG A 84 -14.93 -7.84 5.76
CA ARG A 84 -14.11 -8.62 4.82
C ARG A 84 -12.63 -8.29 4.86
N PHE A 85 -12.26 -7.16 5.46
CA PHE A 85 -10.86 -6.75 5.56
C PHE A 85 -10.32 -7.17 6.92
N GLN A 86 -9.10 -7.72 6.92
CA GLN A 86 -8.50 -8.29 8.12
C GLN A 86 -7.03 -7.88 8.25
N SER A 87 -6.58 -7.69 9.48
CA SER A 87 -5.17 -7.44 9.78
C SER A 87 -4.83 -7.93 11.18
N SER A 88 -3.61 -8.45 11.36
CA SER A 88 -3.08 -8.74 12.69
C SER A 88 -2.48 -7.53 13.40
N GLY A 89 -2.61 -6.33 12.81
CA GLY A 89 -1.99 -5.10 13.27
C GLY A 89 -0.53 -4.96 12.87
N THR A 90 0.04 -3.79 13.17
CA THR A 90 1.44 -3.43 12.91
C THR A 90 2.37 -4.30 13.75
N LYS A 91 3.38 -4.90 13.09
CA LYS A 91 4.44 -5.69 13.72
C LYS A 91 5.78 -5.37 13.08
N GLY A 92 6.76 -4.90 13.86
CA GLY A 92 8.12 -4.70 13.38
C GLY A 92 8.18 -3.83 12.12
N ASN A 93 7.49 -2.69 12.15
CA ASN A 93 7.35 -1.72 11.05
C ASN A 93 6.58 -2.21 9.82
N SER A 94 5.81 -3.28 9.94
CA SER A 94 5.02 -3.83 8.85
C SER A 94 3.54 -3.90 9.20
N LEU A 95 2.69 -3.50 8.25
CA LEU A 95 1.23 -3.60 8.33
C LEU A 95 0.71 -4.36 7.10
N SER A 96 0.31 -5.61 7.31
CA SER A 96 -0.36 -6.42 6.30
C SER A 96 -1.87 -6.33 6.46
N MET A 97 -2.58 -6.33 5.33
CA MET A 97 -4.04 -6.31 5.27
C MET A 97 -4.52 -7.33 4.24
N ALA A 98 -5.36 -8.27 4.67
CA ALA A 98 -6.04 -9.21 3.80
C ALA A 98 -7.42 -8.66 3.42
N ILE A 99 -7.83 -8.96 2.19
CA ILE A 99 -9.18 -8.72 1.69
C ILE A 99 -9.75 -10.09 1.32
N ASP A 100 -10.81 -10.49 2.01
CA ASP A 100 -11.51 -11.73 1.72
C ASP A 100 -12.60 -11.53 0.67
N HIS A 101 -12.71 -12.51 -0.23
CA HIS A 101 -13.74 -12.58 -1.26
C HIS A 101 -13.86 -11.26 -2.06
N VAL A 102 -12.83 -10.96 -2.86
CA VAL A 102 -12.67 -9.70 -3.58
C VAL A 102 -13.87 -9.42 -4.48
N LEU A 103 -14.43 -8.22 -4.36
CA LEU A 103 -15.56 -7.71 -5.14
C LEU A 103 -15.09 -6.68 -6.17
N LEU A 104 -15.91 -6.41 -7.18
CA LEU A 104 -15.59 -5.40 -8.20
C LEU A 104 -15.34 -4.01 -7.58
N ASN A 105 -16.12 -3.65 -6.56
CA ASN A 105 -15.98 -2.38 -5.85
C ASN A 105 -14.68 -2.29 -5.02
N ASP A 106 -13.95 -3.40 -4.81
CA ASP A 106 -12.64 -3.37 -4.15
C ASP A 106 -11.55 -2.84 -5.09
N SER A 107 -11.84 -2.69 -6.38
CA SER A 107 -10.93 -2.07 -7.34
C SER A 107 -10.60 -0.62 -6.95
N GLY A 108 -9.32 -0.28 -6.97
CA GLY A 108 -8.83 1.04 -6.62
C GLY A 108 -7.33 1.02 -6.37
N THR A 109 -6.78 2.19 -6.05
CA THR A 109 -5.39 2.32 -5.62
C THR A 109 -5.33 2.23 -4.11
N TYR A 110 -4.45 1.38 -3.59
CA TYR A 110 -4.24 1.22 -2.14
C TYR A 110 -2.94 1.90 -1.75
N PHE A 111 -2.99 2.71 -0.68
CA PHE A 111 -1.84 3.45 -0.18
C PHE A 111 -1.56 3.06 1.26
N CYS A 112 -0.34 2.62 1.51
CA CYS A 112 0.16 2.54 2.88
C CYS A 112 0.74 3.88 3.32
N ALA A 113 0.54 4.22 4.60
CA ALA A 113 1.18 5.37 5.23
C ALA A 113 1.66 5.02 6.65
N LYS A 114 2.56 5.85 7.18
CA LYS A 114 2.96 5.85 8.59
C LYS A 114 2.83 7.25 9.16
N GLN A 115 2.58 7.35 10.47
CA GLN A 115 2.67 8.60 11.19
C GLN A 115 4.14 8.89 11.47
N ASP A 116 4.62 10.08 11.09
CA ASP A 116 5.94 10.53 11.51
C ASP A 116 5.91 10.92 13.00
N THR A 117 6.92 10.45 13.73
CA THR A 117 7.24 10.96 15.07
C THR A 117 8.15 12.16 14.89
N LEU A 118 7.61 13.36 15.13
CA LEU A 118 8.43 14.57 15.33
C LEU A 118 9.20 14.47 16.65
#